data_AF-A0A927M9X0-F1
#
_entry.id   AF-A0A927M9X0-F1
#
_cell.length_a   1.000
_cell.length_b   1.000
_cell.length_c   1.000
_cell.angle_alpha   90.00
_cell.angle_beta   90.00
_cell.angle_gamma   90.00
#
_symmetry.space_group_name_H-M   'P 1'
#
loop_
_entity.id
_entity.type
_entity.pdbx_description
1 polymer ?
#
loop_
_entity_poly.entity_id
_entity_poly.type
_entity_poly.pdbx_seq_one_letter_code
_entity_poly.pdbx_strand_id
1 'polypeptide(L)' 'MDPSAVWQDKNHRWRIEAIRAPDLRFAIYATNGTTESAPLWLYGMPALARWLMIQNIELGDLEEVEL' A
#
# COMPACT_ATOMS: atom_id res chain seq x y z
N MET A 1 13.94 6.73 1.19
CA MET A 1 13.03 7.51 0.32
C MET A 1 11.75 7.64 1.09
N ASP A 2 11.29 8.87 1.32
CA ASP A 2 10.06 9.09 2.06
C ASP A 2 8.85 8.70 1.21
N PRO A 3 7.82 8.06 1.79
CA PRO A 3 6.58 7.80 1.06
C PRO A 3 5.95 9.13 0.63
N SER A 4 5.32 9.12 -0.53
CA SER A 4 4.49 10.23 -1.03
C SER A 4 3.06 10.17 -0.50
N ALA A 5 2.61 8.98 -0.10
CA ALA A 5 1.35 8.76 0.58
C ALA A 5 1.45 7.48 1.41
N VAL A 6 0.75 7.48 2.55
CA VAL A 6 0.63 6.32 3.42
C VAL A 6 -0.84 6.12 3.74
N TRP A 7 -1.30 4.89 3.62
CA TRP A 7 -2.60 4.47 4.11
C TRP A 7 -2.44 3.39 5.16
N GLN A 8 -3.42 3.29 6.02
CA GLN A 8 -3.56 2.21 6.98
C GLN A 8 -4.95 1.60 6.82
N ASP A 9 -5.07 0.28 6.94
CA ASP A 9 -6.40 -0.33 7.03
C ASP A 9 -7.03 -0.01 8.39
N LYS A 10 -8.37 0.03 8.45
CA LYS A 10 -9.12 0.28 9.70
C LYS A 10 -8.77 -0.65 10.88
N ASN A 11 -8.21 -1.83 10.62
CA ASN A 11 -7.81 -2.76 11.68
C ASN A 11 -6.35 -2.56 12.11
N HIS A 12 -5.66 -1.56 11.56
CA HIS A 12 -4.25 -1.25 11.76
C HIS A 12 -3.31 -2.45 11.53
N ARG A 13 -3.74 -3.42 10.72
CA ARG A 13 -3.00 -4.63 10.35
C ARG A 13 -2.02 -4.36 9.22
N TRP A 14 -2.37 -3.51 8.26
CA TRP A 14 -1.60 -3.23 7.06
C TRP A 14 -1.36 -1.74 6.92
N ARG A 15 -0.09 -1.39 6.75
CA ARG A 15 0.38 -0.07 6.34
C ARG A 15 0.79 -0.13 4.87
N ILE A 16 0.15 0.67 4.04
CA ILE A 16 0.36 0.73 2.60
C ILE A 16 1.09 2.03 2.28
N GLU A 17 2.25 1.94 1.63
CA GLU A 17 3.12 3.08 1.35
C GLU A 17 3.32 3.22 -0.15
N ALA A 18 3.04 4.40 -0.69
CA ALA A 18 3.38 4.76 -2.06
C ALA A 18 4.68 5.57 -2.07
N ILE A 19 5.77 5.00 -2.57
CA ILE A 19 7.08 5.63 -2.69
C ILE A 19 7.29 6.06 -4.14
N ARG A 20 7.65 7.33 -4.36
CA ARG A 20 7.97 7.82 -5.70
C ARG A 20 9.30 7.25 -6.16
N ALA A 21 9.28 6.49 -7.26
CA ALA A 21 10.48 5.98 -7.88
C ALA A 21 11.09 7.00 -8.87
N PRO A 22 12.40 6.92 -9.16
CA PRO A 22 13.07 7.86 -10.06
C PRO A 22 12.53 7.87 -11.51
N ASP A 23 11.84 6.80 -11.92
CA ASP A 23 11.30 6.59 -13.28
C ASP A 23 9.83 7.06 -13.43
N LEU A 24 9.37 7.96 -12.56
CA LEU A 24 8.00 8.52 -12.52
C LEU A 24 6.90 7.50 -12.14
N ARG A 25 7.25 6.30 -11.68
CA ARG A 25 6.30 5.30 -11.17
C ARG A 25 6.18 5.40 -9.64
N PHE A 26 5.10 4.86 -9.09
CA PHE A 26 4.89 4.77 -7.64
C PHE A 26 5.03 3.34 -7.15
N ALA A 27 6.07 3.08 -6.35
CA ALA A 27 6.30 1.82 -5.64
C ALA A 27 5.31 1.68 -4.49
N ILE A 28 4.40 0.72 -4.60
CA ILE A 28 3.42 0.45 -3.54
C ILE A 28 3.88 -0.76 -2.74
N TYR A 29 4.05 -0.55 -1.45
CA TYR A 29 4.40 -1.56 -0.47
C TYR A 29 3.27 -1.71 0.52
N ALA A 30 2.88 -2.94 0.84
CA ALA A 30 2.02 -3.20 1.99
C ALA A 30 2.81 -3.98 3.04
N THR A 31 2.84 -3.47 4.27
CA THR A 31 3.59 -4.03 5.40
C THR A 31 2.67 -4.25 6.59
N ASN A 32 2.85 -5.33 7.36
CA ASN A 32 2.00 -5.65 8.52
C ASN A 32 2.74 -5.63 9.86
N GLY A 33 3.82 -4.87 9.96
CA GLY A 33 4.65 -4.79 11.17
C GLY A 33 5.52 -6.03 11.45
N THR A 34 5.36 -7.14 10.72
CA THR A 34 6.13 -8.40 10.94
C THR A 34 7.16 -8.70 9.85
N THR A 35 7.67 -7.69 9.15
CA THR A 35 8.62 -7.82 8.02
C THR A 35 8.03 -8.40 6.74
N GLU A 36 6.76 -8.80 6.72
CA GLU A 36 6.08 -9.18 5.47
C GLU A 36 5.82 -7.93 4.64
N SER A 37 6.47 -7.86 3.48
CA SER A 37 6.24 -6.83 2.46
C SER A 37 5.64 -7.49 1.22
N ALA A 38 4.46 -7.04 0.80
CA ALA A 38 3.94 -7.35 -0.53
C ALA A 38 4.37 -6.24 -1.49
N PRO A 39 5.30 -6.49 -2.43
CA PRO A 39 5.61 -5.52 -3.48
C PRO A 39 4.43 -5.55 -4.47
N LEU A 40 3.55 -4.55 -4.39
CA LEU A 40 2.39 -4.43 -5.26
C LEU A 40 2.76 -3.87 -6.65
N TRP A 41 4.06 -3.73 -6.91
CA TRP A 41 4.62 -2.95 -7.99
C TRP A 41 4.55 -3.58 -9.38
N LEU A 42 4.22 -4.87 -9.47
CA LEU A 42 4.33 -5.58 -10.75
C LEU A 42 3.24 -5.25 -11.78
N TYR A 43 2.09 -4.66 -11.41
CA TYR A 43 1.01 -4.38 -12.38
C TYR A 43 0.25 -3.05 -12.20
N GLY A 44 0.72 -2.11 -11.36
CA GLY A 44 0.03 -0.84 -11.12
C GLY A 44 -1.28 -0.97 -10.31
N MET A 45 -2.23 -0.04 -10.49
CA MET A 45 -3.51 -0.02 -9.76
C MET A 45 -4.30 -1.35 -9.77
N PRO A 46 -4.31 -2.15 -10.86
CA PRO A 46 -4.92 -3.49 -10.85
C PRO A 46 -4.29 -4.49 -9.87
N ALA A 47 -2.97 -4.46 -9.67
CA ALA A 47 -2.31 -5.32 -8.67
C ALA A 47 -2.71 -4.91 -7.26
N LEU A 48 -2.77 -3.61 -6.98
CA LEU A 48 -3.26 -3.10 -5.70
C LEU A 48 -4.70 -3.53 -5.44
N ALA A 49 -5.61 -3.32 -6.40
CA ALA A 49 -7.01 -3.71 -6.26
C ALA A 49 -7.16 -5.22 -6.01
N ARG A 50 -6.42 -6.05 -6.75
CA ARG A 50 -6.40 -7.51 -6.55
C ARG A 50 -5.87 -7.90 -5.18
N TRP A 51 -4.81 -7.24 -4.71
CA TRP A 51 -4.24 -7.53 -3.41
C TRP A 51 -5.18 -7.14 -2.27
N LEU A 52 -5.80 -5.96 -2.35
CA LEU A 52 -6.84 -5.52 -1.41
C LEU A 52 -7.99 -6.55 -1.32
N MET A 53 -8.43 -7.06 -2.48
CA MET A 53 -9.42 -8.14 -2.54
C MET A 53 -8.96 -9.42 -1.83
N ILE A 54 -7.71 -9.87 -2.03
CA ILE A 54 -7.15 -11.05 -1.35
C ILE A 54 -7.10 -10.86 0.17
N GLN A 55 -6.77 -9.65 0.62
CA GLN A 55 -6.72 -9.31 2.05
C GLN A 55 -8.10 -8.98 2.64
N ASN A 56 -9.16 -8.96 1.81
CA ASN A 56 -10.50 -8.55 2.19
C ASN A 56 -10.53 -7.14 2.81
N ILE A 57 -9.79 -6.20 2.20
CA ILE A 57 -9.73 -4.78 2.58
C ILE A 57 -10.50 -3.98 1.53
N GLU A 58 -11.49 -3.19 1.95
CA GLU A 58 -12.19 -2.28 1.05
C GLU A 58 -11.45 -0.95 0.92
N LEU A 59 -11.59 -0.28 -0.23
CA LEU A 59 -10.97 1.05 -0.45
C LEU A 59 -11.46 2.10 0.57
N GLY A 60 -12.72 2.02 1.00
CA GLY A 60 -13.28 2.91 2.00
C GLY A 60 -12.79 2.64 3.43
N ASP A 61 -12.14 1.49 3.65
CA ASP A 61 -11.53 1.13 4.93
C ASP A 61 -10.06 1.58 5.03
N LEU A 62 -9.54 2.26 4.00
CA LEU A 62 -8.20 2.82 3.99
C LEU A 62 -8.23 4.24 4.54
N GLU A 63 -7.52 4.43 5.65
CA GLU A 63 -7.34 5.71 6.31
C GLU A 63 -6.02 6.32 5.86
N GLU A 64 -6.04 7.55 5.36
CA GLU A 64 -4.83 8.28 5.01
C GLU A 64 -4.07 8.68 6.29
N VAL A 65 -2.77 8.39 6.31
CA VAL A 65 -1.89 8.74 7.41
C VAL A 65 -1.11 10.00 7.00
N GLU A 66 -1.31 11.10 7.74
CA GLU A 66 -0.51 12.31 7.54
C GLU A 66 0.99 11.99 7.76
N LEU A 67 1.80 12.38 6.77
CA LEU A 67 3.24 12.15 6.69
C LEU A 67 4.06 13.17 7.50
#